data_AF-A0A7V8IPG2-F1
#
_entry.id   AF-A0A7V8IPG2-F1
#
_cell.length_a   1.000
_cell.length_b   1.000
_cell.length_c   1.000
_cell.angle_alpha   90.00
_cell.angle_beta   90.00
_cell.angle_gamma   90.00
#
_symmetry.space_group_name_H-M   'P 1'
#
loop_
_entity.id
_entity.type
_entity.pdbx_description
1 polymer ?
#
loop_
_entity_poly.entity_id
_entity_poly.type
_entity_poly.pdbx_seq_one_letter_code
_entity_poly.pdbx_strand_id
1 'polypeptide(L)'
;MALARENGVSLFDISDEMLKSNELKGPARAGLLRFIESLKSWRGKREQLTHVELAELILDESGYIDMWRADKSPQAQTRIENLQELVRSMGQFDSLESYLEHIELVMDIDREAEGDAVQILTLHGAKGLEWPVVFLPGWEEEVFPSPRAISEKGLEALEEERRLAYVGITRAREICRISFAANRQIYGRWQSVLPSRFIDELPEDCVDAVSETGYTGRPVFGGALTLEGFEAGSRGAGFMRAQAFETAAKTYGTPRGEVLETKARVVSDGKSTGFERGQRVFHDKFGYGRVLVLEGDKVEVAFEKAGTKKLIASFVKAA
;
A
#
# COMPACT_ATOMS: atom_id res chain seq x y z
N MET A 1 13.12 -35.55 8.76
CA MET A 1 11.88 -35.97 8.06
C MET A 1 11.52 -37.42 8.39
N ALA A 2 12.34 -38.43 8.05
CA ALA A 2 12.04 -39.83 8.39
C ALA A 2 11.90 -40.07 9.90
N LEU A 3 12.88 -39.62 10.69
CA LEU A 3 12.87 -39.73 12.15
C LEU A 3 11.66 -39.03 12.83
N ALA A 4 11.18 -37.93 12.26
CA ALA A 4 10.00 -37.23 12.76
C ALA A 4 8.71 -38.04 12.52
N ARG A 5 8.61 -38.70 11.36
CA ARG A 5 7.48 -39.58 11.04
C ARG A 5 7.50 -40.85 11.88
N GLU A 6 8.67 -41.43 12.12
CA GLU A 6 8.83 -42.62 12.97
C GLU A 6 8.44 -42.37 14.42
N ASN A 7 8.76 -41.18 14.95
CA ASN A 7 8.44 -40.81 16.33
C ASN A 7 7.08 -40.10 16.49
N GLY A 8 6.38 -39.79 15.39
CA GLY A 8 5.09 -39.09 15.42
C GLY A 8 5.15 -37.67 16.00
N VAL A 9 6.31 -37.01 15.96
CA VAL A 9 6.54 -35.67 16.52
C VAL A 9 6.78 -34.64 15.41
N SER A 10 6.63 -33.36 15.75
CA SER A 10 6.90 -32.29 14.80
C SER A 10 8.39 -32.22 14.42
N LEU A 11 8.70 -31.63 13.27
CA LEU A 11 10.09 -31.38 12.86
C LEU A 11 10.82 -30.46 13.85
N PHE A 12 10.10 -29.58 14.55
CA PHE A 12 10.69 -28.70 15.54
C PHE A 12 11.11 -29.49 16.79
N ASP A 13 10.23 -30.36 17.30
CA ASP A 13 10.50 -31.11 18.54
C ASP A 13 11.62 -32.14 18.36
N ILE A 14 11.64 -32.83 17.21
CA ILE A 14 12.72 -33.79 16.92
C ILE A 14 14.07 -33.08 16.74
N SER A 15 14.08 -31.81 16.33
CA SER A 15 15.32 -31.06 16.13
C SER A 15 16.07 -30.85 17.44
N ASP A 16 15.35 -30.62 18.55
CA ASP A 16 15.96 -30.55 19.89
C ASP A 16 16.55 -31.89 20.32
N GLU A 17 15.88 -32.99 20.01
CA GLU A 17 16.37 -34.33 20.32
C GLU A 17 17.62 -34.68 19.49
N MET A 18 17.62 -34.34 18.21
CA MET A 18 18.79 -34.52 17.33
C MET A 18 19.99 -33.66 17.75
N LEU A 19 19.75 -32.46 18.29
CA LEU A 19 20.81 -31.60 18.84
C LEU A 19 21.41 -32.16 20.14
N LYS A 20 20.61 -32.91 20.92
CA LYS A 20 21.03 -33.61 22.15
C LYS A 20 21.71 -34.96 21.86
N SER A 21 21.24 -35.72 20.86
CA SER A 21 21.76 -37.05 20.51
C SER A 21 23.16 -37.00 19.90
N ASN A 22 23.65 -35.80 19.53
CA ASN A 22 25.00 -35.57 18.98
C ASN A 22 25.26 -36.31 17.64
N GLU A 23 24.20 -36.80 16.99
CA GLU A 23 24.25 -37.45 15.67
C GLU A 23 24.59 -36.46 14.56
N LEU A 24 24.13 -35.22 14.69
CA LEU A 24 24.51 -34.11 13.82
C LEU A 24 25.85 -33.52 14.28
N LYS A 25 26.83 -33.45 13.37
CA LYS A 25 28.17 -32.91 13.64
C LYS A 25 28.51 -31.75 12.71
N GLY A 26 29.45 -30.91 13.14
CA GLY A 26 30.03 -29.84 12.32
C GLY A 26 29.06 -28.70 11.97
N PRO A 27 29.21 -28.09 10.78
CA PRO A 27 28.45 -26.91 10.36
C PRO A 27 26.93 -27.10 10.36
N ALA A 28 26.44 -28.30 10.02
CA ALA A 28 25.02 -28.62 9.99
C ALA A 28 24.39 -28.51 11.40
N ARG A 29 25.08 -29.03 12.42
CA ARG A 29 24.63 -28.89 13.82
C ARG A 29 24.59 -27.43 14.25
N ALA A 30 25.65 -26.68 13.94
CA ALA A 30 25.75 -25.27 14.32
C ALA A 30 24.65 -24.42 13.65
N GLY A 31 24.33 -24.69 12.39
CA GLY A 31 23.23 -24.03 11.68
C GLY A 31 21.86 -24.35 12.28
N LEU A 32 21.58 -25.63 12.54
CA LEU A 32 20.32 -26.07 13.14
C LEU A 32 20.15 -25.50 14.56
N LEU A 33 21.20 -25.50 15.37
CA LEU A 33 21.17 -24.93 16.72
C LEU A 33 20.79 -23.45 16.69
N ARG A 34 21.48 -22.64 15.88
CA ARG A 34 21.16 -21.21 15.73
C ARG A 34 19.71 -20.99 15.30
N PHE A 35 19.23 -21.75 14.31
CA PHE A 35 17.87 -21.63 13.82
C PHE A 35 16.82 -21.93 14.91
N ILE A 36 17.00 -23.02 15.65
CA ILE A 36 16.08 -23.40 16.74
C ILE A 36 16.13 -22.38 17.90
N GLU A 37 17.32 -21.89 18.26
CA GLU A 37 17.48 -20.84 19.27
C GLU A 37 16.79 -19.54 18.87
N SER A 38 16.93 -19.09 17.62
CA SER A 38 16.20 -17.93 17.09
C SER A 38 14.70 -18.10 17.20
N LEU A 39 14.15 -19.25 16.77
CA LEU A 39 12.72 -19.53 16.88
C LEU A 39 12.21 -19.53 18.32
N LYS A 40 12.98 -20.12 19.25
CA LYS A 40 12.64 -20.11 20.69
C LYS A 40 12.68 -18.70 21.27
N SER A 41 13.68 -17.92 20.90
CA SER A 41 13.81 -16.51 21.29
C SER A 41 12.61 -15.70 20.83
N TRP A 42 12.23 -15.78 19.55
CA TRP A 42 11.06 -15.08 19.01
C TRP A 42 9.75 -15.52 19.65
N ARG A 43 9.57 -16.83 19.90
CA ARG A 43 8.40 -17.34 20.64
C ARG A 43 8.31 -16.77 22.05
N GLY A 44 9.44 -16.62 22.75
CA GLY A 44 9.47 -16.03 24.09
C GLY A 44 9.13 -14.53 24.09
N LYS A 45 9.52 -13.80 23.03
CA LYS A 45 9.23 -12.36 22.88
C LYS A 45 7.77 -12.07 22.52
N ARG A 46 6.97 -13.07 22.11
CA ARG A 46 5.55 -12.92 21.75
C ARG A 46 4.70 -12.32 22.87
N GLU A 47 5.04 -12.58 24.13
CA GLU A 47 4.29 -12.02 25.27
C GLU A 47 4.66 -10.56 25.59
N GLN A 48 5.77 -10.07 25.03
CA GLN A 48 6.36 -8.77 25.35
C GLN A 48 6.20 -7.76 24.22
N LEU A 49 6.09 -8.23 22.98
CA LEU A 49 6.02 -7.42 21.76
C LEU A 49 4.67 -7.58 21.08
N THR A 50 4.22 -6.52 20.40
CA THR A 50 3.11 -6.63 19.46
C THR A 50 3.48 -7.54 18.28
N HIS A 51 2.48 -8.06 17.56
CA HIS A 51 2.72 -8.88 16.36
C HIS A 51 3.44 -8.11 15.25
N VAL A 52 3.31 -6.78 15.20
CA VAL A 52 4.02 -5.91 14.26
C VAL A 52 5.50 -5.83 14.63
N GLU A 53 5.81 -5.45 15.87
CA GLU A 53 7.19 -5.36 16.36
C GLU A 53 7.91 -6.71 16.29
N LEU A 54 7.20 -7.81 16.59
CA LEU A 54 7.75 -9.15 16.48
C LEU A 54 8.07 -9.50 15.01
N ALA A 55 7.22 -9.12 14.06
CA ALA A 55 7.47 -9.35 12.64
C ALA A 55 8.68 -8.55 12.13
N GLU A 56 8.79 -7.27 12.50
CA GLU A 56 9.97 -6.43 12.20
C GLU A 56 11.25 -7.06 12.76
N LEU A 57 11.21 -7.46 14.02
CA LEU A 57 12.35 -8.09 14.69
C LEU A 57 12.76 -9.39 14.00
N ILE A 58 11.81 -10.23 13.58
CA ILE A 58 12.10 -11.46 12.85
C ILE A 58 12.73 -11.14 11.48
N LEU A 59 12.22 -10.15 10.75
CA LEU A 59 12.73 -9.78 9.43
C LEU A 59 14.18 -9.27 9.49
N ASP A 60 14.53 -8.54 10.55
CA ASP A 60 15.89 -8.09 10.82
C ASP A 60 16.78 -9.24 11.35
N GLU A 61 16.42 -9.91 12.46
CA GLU A 61 17.26 -10.94 13.10
C GLU A 61 17.45 -12.20 12.23
N SER A 62 16.50 -12.50 11.33
CA SER A 62 16.65 -13.61 10.36
C SER A 62 17.68 -13.34 9.26
N GLY A 63 18.10 -12.07 9.10
CA GLY A 63 18.94 -11.63 7.99
C GLY A 63 18.20 -11.58 6.64
N TYR A 64 16.87 -11.69 6.62
CA TYR A 64 16.11 -11.68 5.37
C TYR A 64 16.11 -10.31 4.71
N ILE A 65 16.01 -9.23 5.50
CA ILE A 65 16.17 -7.87 4.99
C ILE A 65 17.60 -7.63 4.50
N ASP A 66 18.61 -8.06 5.27
CA ASP A 66 20.01 -7.86 4.90
C ASP A 66 20.40 -8.64 3.64
N MET A 67 19.82 -9.83 3.43
CA MET A 67 19.94 -10.60 2.19
C MET A 67 19.47 -9.76 0.99
N TRP A 68 18.31 -9.09 1.10
CA TRP A 68 17.82 -8.22 0.03
C TRP A 68 18.64 -6.94 -0.11
N ARG A 69 19.14 -6.34 0.98
CA ARG A 69 20.02 -5.17 0.91
C ARG A 69 21.35 -5.48 0.22
N ALA A 70 21.85 -6.70 0.36
CA ALA A 70 23.07 -7.15 -0.30
C ALA A 70 22.86 -7.46 -1.80
N ASP A 71 21.62 -7.70 -2.22
CA ASP A 71 21.28 -7.94 -3.61
C ASP A 71 21.27 -6.61 -4.40
N LYS A 72 22.04 -6.57 -5.48
CA LYS A 72 22.15 -5.42 -6.39
C LYS A 72 21.14 -5.45 -7.53
N SER A 73 20.25 -6.45 -7.55
CA SER A 73 19.22 -6.55 -8.57
C SER A 73 18.21 -5.40 -8.42
N PRO A 74 17.65 -4.88 -9.54
CA PRO A 74 16.62 -3.84 -9.47
C PRO A 74 15.36 -4.24 -8.67
N GLN A 75 15.10 -5.55 -8.54
CA GLN A 75 13.95 -6.07 -7.81
C GLN A 75 14.14 -6.06 -6.29
N ALA A 76 15.37 -6.00 -5.79
CA ALA A 76 15.69 -6.11 -4.38
C ALA A 76 15.00 -5.01 -3.55
N GLN A 77 15.01 -3.77 -4.06
CA GLN A 77 14.36 -2.65 -3.40
C GLN A 77 12.84 -2.85 -3.33
N THR A 78 12.20 -3.27 -4.42
CA THR A 78 10.76 -3.59 -4.43
C THR A 78 10.40 -4.70 -3.45
N ARG A 79 11.27 -5.70 -3.28
CA ARG A 79 11.06 -6.76 -2.28
C ARG A 79 11.08 -6.22 -0.86
N ILE A 80 12.02 -5.32 -0.56
CA ILE A 80 12.09 -4.65 0.75
C ILE A 80 10.82 -3.82 1.00
N GLU A 81 10.33 -3.11 -0.02
CA GLU A 81 9.09 -2.33 0.09
C GLU A 81 7.87 -3.21 0.35
N ASN A 82 7.76 -4.34 -0.33
CA ASN A 82 6.68 -5.31 -0.10
C ASN A 82 6.73 -5.86 1.33
N LEU A 83 7.92 -6.08 1.90
CA LEU A 83 8.07 -6.51 3.30
C LEU A 83 7.66 -5.41 4.28
N GLN A 84 7.99 -4.15 4.00
CA GLN A 84 7.56 -3.01 4.82
C GLN A 84 6.04 -2.84 4.77
N GLU A 85 5.43 -3.04 3.60
CA GLU A 85 3.98 -2.96 3.47
C GLU A 85 3.27 -4.13 4.14
N LEU A 86 3.87 -5.34 4.11
CA LEU A 86 3.39 -6.49 4.89
C LEU A 86 3.36 -6.18 6.38
N VAL A 87 4.42 -5.59 6.94
CA VAL A 87 4.46 -5.18 8.35
C VAL A 87 3.40 -4.11 8.63
N ARG A 88 3.22 -3.14 7.73
CA ARG A 88 2.20 -2.10 7.91
C ARG A 88 0.79 -2.71 7.89
N SER A 89 0.49 -3.62 6.98
CA SER A 89 -0.84 -4.22 6.86
C SER A 89 -1.19 -5.03 8.12
N MET A 90 -0.21 -5.70 8.73
CA MET A 90 -0.37 -6.36 10.03
C MET A 90 -0.80 -5.39 11.14
N GLY A 91 -0.33 -4.15 11.12
CA GLY A 91 -0.69 -3.12 12.11
C GLY A 91 -2.15 -2.67 12.09
N GLN A 92 -2.92 -3.09 11.08
CA GLN A 92 -4.36 -2.85 11.05
C GLN A 92 -5.15 -3.84 11.93
N PHE A 93 -4.51 -4.86 12.49
CA PHE A 93 -5.16 -5.92 13.26
C PHE A 93 -4.66 -5.93 14.69
N ASP A 94 -5.50 -6.35 15.63
CA ASP A 94 -5.17 -6.37 17.06
C ASP A 94 -4.22 -7.53 17.43
N SER A 95 -4.20 -8.60 16.62
CA SER A 95 -3.34 -9.76 16.84
C SER A 95 -2.93 -10.45 15.54
N LEU A 96 -1.88 -11.28 15.62
CA LEU A 96 -1.44 -12.12 14.51
C LEU A 96 -2.53 -13.09 14.05
N GLU A 97 -3.29 -13.66 14.99
CA GLU A 97 -4.40 -14.58 14.68
C GLU A 97 -5.45 -13.88 13.83
N SER A 98 -5.86 -12.66 14.22
CA SER A 98 -6.85 -11.89 13.45
C SER A 98 -6.33 -11.53 12.06
N TYR A 99 -5.04 -11.22 11.93
CA TYR A 99 -4.40 -10.97 10.64
C TYR A 99 -4.39 -12.23 9.76
N LEU A 100 -3.97 -13.38 10.30
CA LEU A 100 -3.91 -14.64 9.55
C LEU A 100 -5.30 -15.15 9.14
N GLU A 101 -6.31 -14.97 10.00
CA GLU A 101 -7.71 -15.25 9.65
C GLU A 101 -8.18 -14.39 8.47
N HIS A 102 -7.84 -13.10 8.47
CA HIS A 102 -8.15 -12.21 7.35
C HIS A 102 -7.44 -12.64 6.06
N ILE A 103 -6.14 -12.97 6.13
CA ILE A 103 -5.38 -13.44 4.97
C ILE A 103 -5.95 -14.74 4.40
N GLU A 104 -6.33 -15.68 5.26
CA GLU A 104 -6.98 -16.93 4.82
C GLU A 104 -8.28 -16.64 4.06
N LEU A 105 -9.11 -15.71 4.55
CA LEU A 105 -10.35 -15.31 3.88
C LEU A 105 -10.10 -14.65 2.52
N VAL A 106 -9.11 -13.77 2.41
CA VAL A 106 -8.75 -13.12 1.14
C VAL A 106 -8.26 -14.14 0.12
N MET A 107 -7.41 -15.09 0.54
CA MET A 107 -6.87 -16.12 -0.37
C MET A 107 -7.94 -17.10 -0.88
N ASP A 108 -8.98 -17.37 -0.10
CA ASP A 108 -10.10 -18.22 -0.55
C ASP A 108 -10.94 -17.50 -1.63
N ILE A 109 -11.15 -16.18 -1.52
CA ILE A 109 -11.81 -15.38 -2.57
C ILE A 109 -11.02 -15.42 -3.87
N ASP A 110 -9.69 -15.26 -3.82
CA ASP A 110 -8.83 -15.30 -5.02
C ASP A 110 -8.90 -16.65 -5.74
N ARG A 111 -9.18 -17.75 -5.03
CA ARG A 111 -9.33 -19.09 -5.63
C ARG A 111 -10.71 -19.33 -6.23
N GLU A 112 -11.75 -18.71 -5.69
CA GLU A 112 -13.12 -18.79 -6.21
C GLU A 112 -13.40 -17.75 -7.31
N ALA A 113 -12.49 -16.80 -7.54
CA ALA A 113 -12.56 -15.78 -8.58
C ALA A 113 -12.35 -16.32 -10.01
N GLU A 114 -12.92 -17.47 -10.35
CA GLU A 114 -13.14 -17.87 -11.74
C GLU A 114 -14.38 -17.13 -12.28
N GLY A 115 -14.20 -15.92 -12.82
CA GLY A 115 -15.30 -15.11 -13.36
C GLY A 115 -14.90 -13.76 -13.97
N ASP A 116 -15.90 -12.99 -14.37
CA ASP A 116 -15.77 -11.60 -14.86
C ASP A 116 -15.44 -10.68 -13.68
N ALA A 117 -14.17 -10.31 -13.54
CA ALA A 117 -13.66 -9.53 -12.43
C ALA A 117 -12.81 -8.35 -12.90
N VAL A 118 -12.70 -7.32 -12.04
CA VAL A 118 -11.83 -6.17 -12.28
C VAL A 118 -10.37 -6.62 -12.21
N GLN A 119 -9.62 -6.40 -13.29
CA GLN A 119 -8.21 -6.74 -13.35
C GLN A 119 -7.35 -5.61 -12.79
N ILE A 120 -6.58 -5.90 -11.75
CA ILE A 120 -5.60 -4.98 -11.16
C ILE A 120 -4.21 -5.39 -11.65
N LEU A 121 -3.58 -4.51 -12.43
CA LEU A 121 -2.29 -4.76 -13.06
C LEU A 121 -1.39 -3.53 -12.88
N THR A 122 -0.08 -3.74 -12.99
CA THR A 122 0.86 -2.63 -13.16
C THR A 122 0.86 -2.15 -14.61
N LEU A 123 1.28 -0.90 -14.87
CA LEU A 123 1.39 -0.37 -16.24
C LEU A 123 2.24 -1.27 -17.17
N HIS A 124 3.30 -1.86 -16.62
CA HIS A 124 4.14 -2.82 -17.34
C HIS A 124 3.40 -4.12 -17.67
N GLY A 125 2.61 -4.64 -16.72
CA GLY A 125 1.81 -5.86 -16.91
C GLY A 125 0.65 -5.68 -17.90
N ALA A 126 0.22 -4.44 -18.14
CA ALA A 126 -0.85 -4.14 -19.09
C ALA A 126 -0.40 -4.11 -20.56
N LYS A 127 0.90 -4.27 -20.86
CA LYS A 127 1.44 -4.18 -22.22
C LYS A 127 0.84 -5.26 -23.12
N GLY A 128 0.23 -4.83 -24.23
CA GLY A 128 -0.38 -5.73 -25.22
C GLY A 128 -1.80 -6.19 -24.87
N LEU A 129 -2.33 -5.76 -23.72
CA LEU A 129 -3.72 -5.97 -23.33
C LEU A 129 -4.54 -4.71 -23.60
N GLU A 130 -5.87 -4.83 -23.62
CA GLU A 130 -6.78 -3.71 -23.82
C GLU A 130 -8.15 -4.01 -23.21
N TRP A 131 -8.81 -2.97 -22.69
CA TRP A 131 -10.10 -3.07 -22.01
C TRP A 131 -11.04 -1.95 -22.46
N PRO A 132 -12.37 -2.15 -22.40
CA PRO A 132 -13.33 -1.08 -22.65
C PRO A 132 -13.11 0.12 -21.72
N VAL A 133 -12.89 -0.15 -20.43
CA VAL A 133 -12.71 0.86 -19.39
C VAL A 133 -11.41 0.61 -18.63
N VAL A 134 -10.59 1.65 -18.47
CA VAL A 134 -9.34 1.61 -17.69
C VAL A 134 -9.33 2.73 -16.66
N PHE A 135 -8.93 2.38 -15.44
CA PHE A 135 -8.68 3.33 -14.36
C PHE A 135 -7.17 3.39 -14.11
N LEU A 136 -6.63 4.61 -14.11
CA LEU A 136 -5.22 4.90 -13.90
C LEU A 136 -5.06 5.75 -12.63
N PRO A 137 -5.03 5.12 -11.43
CA PRO A 137 -4.81 5.82 -10.18
C PRO A 137 -3.34 6.17 -9.95
N GLY A 138 -3.08 7.17 -9.10
CA GLY A 138 -1.73 7.51 -8.66
C GLY A 138 -0.91 8.31 -9.67
N TRP A 139 -1.56 9.11 -10.51
CA TRP A 139 -0.89 10.08 -11.38
C TRP A 139 -0.46 11.31 -10.57
N GLU A 140 0.54 11.10 -9.72
CA GLU A 140 1.06 12.06 -8.76
C GLU A 140 2.58 12.17 -8.93
N GLU A 141 3.15 13.37 -8.76
CA GLU A 141 4.59 13.50 -8.59
C GLU A 141 5.04 12.66 -7.39
N GLU A 142 6.28 12.17 -7.43
CA GLU A 142 6.85 11.19 -6.49
C GLU A 142 6.31 9.73 -6.61
N VAL A 143 5.17 9.53 -7.28
CA VAL A 143 4.59 8.20 -7.54
C VAL A 143 4.74 7.82 -9.02
N PHE A 144 4.21 8.66 -9.90
CA PHE A 144 4.25 8.51 -11.35
C PHE A 144 4.28 9.90 -12.03
N PRO A 145 5.45 10.41 -12.43
CA PRO A 145 6.71 9.67 -12.64
C PRO A 145 7.47 9.37 -11.34
N SER A 146 8.10 8.20 -11.27
CA SER A 146 8.90 7.82 -10.09
C SER A 146 10.22 8.61 -10.03
N PRO A 147 10.56 9.28 -8.90
CA PRO A 147 11.84 9.96 -8.71
C PRO A 147 13.03 9.03 -8.90
N ARG A 148 12.84 7.75 -8.58
CA ARG A 148 13.85 6.71 -8.74
C ARG A 148 14.22 6.50 -10.20
N ALA A 149 13.21 6.42 -11.07
CA ALA A 149 13.43 6.33 -12.51
C ALA A 149 14.22 7.56 -12.99
N ILE A 150 13.81 8.76 -12.57
CA ILE A 150 14.44 10.03 -12.96
C ILE A 150 15.90 10.13 -12.50
N SER A 151 16.23 9.62 -11.30
CA SER A 151 17.57 9.75 -10.70
C SER A 151 18.68 8.99 -11.44
N GLU A 152 18.36 7.91 -12.17
CA GLU A 152 19.37 7.08 -12.84
C GLU A 152 19.78 7.60 -14.23
N LYS A 153 18.90 8.31 -14.95
CA LYS A 153 19.17 8.81 -16.33
C LYS A 153 18.60 10.18 -16.69
N GLY A 154 18.08 10.93 -15.71
CA GLY A 154 17.53 12.27 -15.91
C GLY A 154 16.41 12.29 -16.97
N LEU A 155 16.62 13.07 -18.04
CA LEU A 155 15.65 13.27 -19.13
C LEU A 155 15.26 11.97 -19.85
N GLU A 156 16.20 11.03 -20.06
CA GLU A 156 15.90 9.78 -20.77
C GLU A 156 14.94 8.88 -19.99
N ALA A 157 15.10 8.84 -18.67
CA ALA A 157 14.20 8.08 -17.81
C ALA A 157 12.82 8.72 -17.70
N LEU A 158 12.76 10.05 -17.70
CA LEU A 158 11.47 10.75 -17.76
C LEU A 158 10.72 10.42 -19.06
N GLU A 159 11.42 10.36 -20.19
CA GLU A 159 10.83 9.94 -21.47
C GLU A 159 10.39 8.48 -21.47
N GLU A 160 11.04 7.59 -20.71
CA GLU A 160 10.56 6.21 -20.53
C GLU A 160 9.27 6.17 -19.70
N GLU A 161 9.19 6.92 -18.60
CA GLU A 161 7.96 7.06 -17.80
C GLU A 161 6.83 7.68 -18.65
N ARG A 162 7.15 8.63 -19.53
CA ARG A 162 6.19 9.20 -20.49
C ARG A 162 5.70 8.13 -21.49
N ARG A 163 6.58 7.24 -21.96
CA ARG A 163 6.18 6.08 -22.78
C ARG A 163 5.25 5.14 -22.00
N LEU A 164 5.51 4.92 -20.72
CA LEU A 164 4.61 4.13 -19.85
C LEU A 164 3.24 4.81 -19.69
N ALA A 165 3.21 6.14 -19.56
CA ALA A 165 1.96 6.91 -19.49
C ALA A 165 1.13 6.74 -20.76
N TYR A 166 1.78 6.86 -21.92
CA TYR A 166 1.17 6.61 -23.22
C TYR A 166 0.63 5.17 -23.34
N VAL A 167 1.42 4.17 -22.92
CA VAL A 167 0.98 2.77 -22.92
C VAL A 167 -0.28 2.63 -22.06
N GLY A 168 -0.28 3.16 -20.83
CA GLY A 168 -1.41 3.11 -19.92
C GLY A 168 -2.70 3.70 -20.50
N ILE A 169 -2.63 4.92 -21.03
CA ILE A 169 -3.79 5.60 -21.65
C ILE A 169 -4.32 4.79 -22.84
N THR A 170 -3.43 4.30 -23.71
CA THR A 170 -3.81 3.54 -24.91
C THR A 170 -4.28 2.11 -24.64
N ARG A 171 -4.37 1.68 -23.37
CA ARG A 171 -5.03 0.40 -23.03
C ARG A 171 -6.55 0.52 -23.00
N ALA A 172 -7.08 1.75 -22.87
CA ALA A 172 -8.51 2.02 -22.87
C ALA A 172 -9.06 2.08 -24.30
N ARG A 173 -10.14 1.34 -24.58
CA ARG A 173 -10.87 1.42 -25.85
C ARG A 173 -11.97 2.48 -25.86
N GLU A 174 -12.64 2.69 -24.73
CA GLU A 174 -13.78 3.59 -24.63
C GLU A 174 -13.56 4.68 -23.57
N ILE A 175 -13.24 4.29 -22.33
CA ILE A 175 -13.13 5.22 -21.20
C ILE A 175 -11.77 5.04 -20.49
N CYS A 176 -11.02 6.13 -20.38
CA CYS A 176 -9.82 6.22 -19.56
C CYS A 176 -10.06 7.22 -18.41
N ARG A 177 -10.02 6.76 -17.16
CA ARG A 177 -10.13 7.63 -15.98
C ARG A 177 -8.78 7.73 -15.28
N ILE A 178 -8.26 8.94 -15.19
CA ILE A 178 -7.01 9.26 -14.49
C ILE A 178 -7.37 9.93 -13.17
N SER A 179 -6.72 9.52 -12.07
CA SER A 179 -6.97 10.12 -10.75
C SER A 179 -5.68 10.30 -9.95
N PHE A 180 -5.65 11.36 -9.14
CA PHE A 180 -4.57 11.68 -8.22
C PHE A 180 -5.16 12.02 -6.83
N ALA A 181 -4.39 11.80 -5.78
CA ALA A 181 -4.71 12.18 -4.41
C ALA A 181 -3.88 13.40 -3.99
N ALA A 182 -4.44 14.32 -3.19
CA ALA A 182 -3.70 15.47 -2.67
C ALA A 182 -2.76 15.11 -1.50
N ASN A 183 -3.06 14.03 -0.78
CA ASN A 183 -2.27 13.49 0.31
C ASN A 183 -2.19 11.98 0.19
N ARG A 184 -0.97 11.43 0.26
CA ARG A 184 -0.70 10.00 0.21
C ARG A 184 0.21 9.58 1.35
N GLN A 185 -0.03 8.40 1.89
CA GLN A 185 0.91 7.76 2.80
C GLN A 185 1.98 7.02 2.00
N ILE A 186 3.22 7.50 2.03
CA ILE A 186 4.38 6.90 1.36
C ILE A 186 5.40 6.54 2.44
N TYR A 187 5.80 5.26 2.50
CA TYR A 187 6.70 4.72 3.54
C TYR A 187 6.28 5.10 4.98
N GLY A 188 4.97 5.13 5.22
CA GLY A 188 4.37 5.30 6.55
C GLY A 188 4.21 6.76 6.93
N ARG A 189 4.72 7.68 6.12
CA ARG A 189 4.60 9.12 6.32
C ARG A 189 3.55 9.68 5.39
N TRP A 190 2.64 10.47 5.94
CA TRP A 190 1.74 11.29 5.13
C TRP A 190 2.55 12.39 4.44
N GLN A 191 2.39 12.49 3.14
CA GLN A 191 3.03 13.50 2.31
C GLN A 191 1.96 14.14 1.43
N SER A 192 2.04 15.46 1.27
CA SER A 192 1.27 16.14 0.24
C SER A 192 1.98 15.94 -1.08
N VAL A 193 1.25 15.47 -2.07
CA VAL A 193 1.77 15.13 -3.39
C VAL A 193 1.06 15.98 -4.43
N LEU A 194 1.84 16.45 -5.41
CA LEU A 194 1.32 17.24 -6.52
C LEU A 194 0.78 16.30 -7.61
N PRO A 195 -0.20 16.75 -8.43
CA PRO A 195 -0.60 16.02 -9.61
C PRO A 195 0.59 15.79 -10.55
N SER A 196 0.62 14.65 -11.23
CA SER A 196 1.67 14.32 -12.19
C SER A 196 1.73 15.34 -13.32
N ARG A 197 2.94 15.75 -13.70
CA ARG A 197 3.18 16.59 -14.89
C ARG A 197 2.58 16.04 -16.18
N PHE A 198 2.40 14.71 -16.29
CA PHE A 198 1.81 14.09 -17.48
C PHE A 198 0.33 14.44 -17.66
N ILE A 199 -0.35 14.91 -16.60
CA ILE A 199 -1.74 15.40 -16.69
C ILE A 199 -1.79 16.70 -17.51
N ASP A 200 -0.87 17.63 -17.25
CA ASP A 200 -0.80 18.93 -17.94
C ASP A 200 -0.37 18.83 -19.41
N GLU A 201 0.13 17.67 -19.82
CA GLU A 201 0.53 17.38 -21.20
C GLU A 201 -0.61 16.84 -22.06
N LEU A 202 -1.73 16.44 -21.43
CA LEU A 202 -2.90 15.98 -22.16
C LEU A 202 -3.59 17.18 -22.82
N PRO A 203 -4.03 17.05 -24.09
CA PRO A 203 -4.80 18.10 -24.73
C PRO A 203 -6.09 18.40 -23.97
N GLU A 204 -6.34 19.66 -23.63
CA GLU A 204 -7.53 20.09 -22.87
C GLU A 204 -8.84 19.68 -23.56
N ASP A 205 -8.88 19.69 -24.90
CA ASP A 205 -10.05 19.29 -25.70
C ASP A 205 -10.40 17.79 -25.58
N CYS A 206 -9.46 16.97 -25.07
CA CYS A 206 -9.59 15.52 -24.94
C CYS A 206 -9.87 15.07 -23.51
N VAL A 207 -9.94 15.99 -22.55
CA VAL A 207 -10.04 15.67 -21.11
C VAL A 207 -11.25 16.36 -20.49
N ASP A 208 -12.10 15.59 -19.81
CA ASP A 208 -13.14 16.11 -18.94
C ASP A 208 -12.64 16.12 -17.49
N ALA A 209 -12.23 17.29 -16.99
CA ALA A 209 -11.68 17.44 -15.65
C ALA A 209 -12.80 17.54 -14.60
N VAL A 210 -13.10 16.42 -13.95
CA VAL A 210 -14.05 16.37 -12.84
C VAL A 210 -13.30 16.50 -11.50
N SER A 211 -13.64 17.51 -10.71
CA SER A 211 -13.13 17.67 -9.35
C SER A 211 -14.28 17.59 -8.35
N GLU A 212 -14.31 16.54 -7.53
CA GLU A 212 -15.27 16.43 -6.41
C GLU A 212 -15.00 17.47 -5.31
N THR A 213 -13.79 18.04 -5.28
CA THR A 213 -13.31 19.01 -4.28
C THR A 213 -13.81 20.45 -4.47
N GLY A 214 -14.89 20.68 -5.22
CA GLY A 214 -15.42 22.04 -5.39
C GLY A 214 -14.45 22.96 -6.16
N TYR A 215 -13.67 22.40 -7.08
CA TYR A 215 -12.80 23.15 -8.00
C TYR A 215 -13.59 23.70 -9.21
N THR A 216 -14.88 24.04 -9.00
CA THR A 216 -15.66 24.82 -9.96
C THR A 216 -15.51 26.30 -9.66
N GLY A 217 -14.43 26.91 -10.16
CA GLY A 217 -14.31 28.36 -10.17
C GLY A 217 -12.89 28.88 -10.24
N ARG A 218 -12.35 29.06 -11.45
CA ARG A 218 -11.05 29.69 -11.79
C ARG A 218 -9.82 29.08 -11.07
N PRO A 219 -8.69 28.88 -11.77
CA PRO A 219 -7.50 28.37 -11.12
C PRO A 219 -6.91 29.47 -10.21
N VAL A 220 -7.25 29.43 -8.92
CA VAL A 220 -6.49 30.11 -7.87
C VAL A 220 -5.39 29.14 -7.41
N PHE A 221 -4.41 28.90 -8.27
CA PHE A 221 -3.09 28.44 -7.80
C PHE A 221 -2.34 29.68 -7.33
N GLY A 222 -2.73 30.16 -6.15
CA GLY A 222 -2.10 31.27 -5.43
C GLY A 222 -1.53 30.76 -4.13
N GLY A 223 -0.37 30.10 -4.19
CA GLY A 223 0.39 29.64 -3.05
C GLY A 223 1.87 29.64 -3.40
N ALA A 224 2.59 30.67 -2.96
CA ALA A 224 3.99 30.86 -3.23
C ALA A 224 4.85 29.81 -2.51
N LEU A 225 5.60 29.00 -3.26
CA LEU A 225 6.82 28.36 -2.79
C LEU A 225 7.97 28.90 -3.64
N THR A 226 8.78 29.74 -3.01
CA THR A 226 10.06 30.22 -3.55
C THR A 226 11.03 29.05 -3.61
N LEU A 227 11.42 28.63 -4.82
CA LEU A 227 12.50 27.67 -5.03
C LEU A 227 13.66 28.40 -5.73
N GLU A 228 14.68 28.78 -4.94
CA GLU A 228 15.98 29.19 -5.48
C GLU A 228 16.67 27.97 -6.11
N GLY A 229 17.16 28.12 -7.35
CA GLY A 229 18.19 27.22 -7.89
C GLY A 229 17.84 26.38 -9.12
N PHE A 230 17.01 26.86 -10.06
CA PHE A 230 16.88 26.21 -11.37
C PHE A 230 17.30 27.18 -12.50
N GLU A 231 18.53 27.00 -13.01
CA GLU A 231 19.03 27.72 -14.17
C GLU A 231 18.46 27.17 -15.48
N ALA A 232 18.19 28.12 -16.38
CA ALA A 232 17.45 28.06 -17.63
C ALA A 232 17.80 26.92 -18.60
N GLY A 233 16.76 26.23 -19.07
CA GLY A 233 16.89 25.28 -20.19
C GLY A 233 15.62 24.93 -20.96
N SER A 234 14.47 25.58 -20.78
CA SER A 234 13.35 25.48 -21.75
C SER A 234 12.31 26.57 -21.52
N ARG A 235 12.06 27.41 -22.53
CA ARG A 235 11.09 28.51 -22.49
C ARG A 235 9.67 28.00 -22.81
N GLY A 236 9.07 27.27 -21.87
CA GLY A 236 7.65 26.89 -21.91
C GLY A 236 6.74 27.95 -21.28
N ALA A 237 5.45 27.95 -21.63
CA ALA A 237 4.44 28.90 -21.17
C ALA A 237 4.31 28.98 -19.62
N GLY A 238 4.73 27.94 -18.89
CA GLY A 238 4.83 27.96 -17.43
C GLY A 238 5.90 28.91 -16.88
N PHE A 239 7.04 29.08 -17.58
CA PHE A 239 8.14 29.95 -17.13
C PHE A 239 7.79 31.45 -17.28
N MET A 240 7.02 31.80 -18.31
CA MET A 240 6.50 33.17 -18.48
C MET A 240 5.43 33.53 -17.44
N ARG A 241 4.62 32.55 -16.98
CA ARG A 241 3.66 32.77 -15.87
C ARG A 241 4.37 32.98 -14.53
N ALA A 242 5.46 32.28 -14.25
CA ALA A 242 6.26 32.47 -13.04
C ALA A 242 6.89 33.87 -12.97
N GLN A 243 7.47 34.36 -14.07
CA GLN A 243 8.08 35.71 -14.12
C GLN A 243 7.04 36.85 -13.98
N ALA A 244 5.86 36.70 -14.56
CA ALA A 244 4.77 37.68 -14.43
C ALA A 244 4.23 37.77 -12.99
N PHE A 245 4.23 36.65 -12.26
CA PHE A 245 3.87 36.60 -10.84
C PHE A 245 4.90 37.30 -9.94
N GLU A 246 6.20 37.12 -10.23
CA GLU A 246 7.27 37.73 -9.44
C GLU A 246 7.29 39.27 -9.54
N THR A 247 6.92 39.81 -10.71
CA THR A 247 6.80 41.26 -10.94
C THR A 247 5.56 41.85 -10.26
N ALA A 248 4.44 41.10 -10.23
CA ALA A 248 3.21 41.52 -9.55
C ALA A 248 3.34 41.52 -8.02
N ALA A 249 4.02 40.52 -7.44
CA ALA A 249 4.25 40.41 -6.00
C ALA A 249 5.17 41.50 -5.43
N LYS A 250 6.06 42.09 -6.24
CA LYS A 250 6.94 43.20 -5.84
C LYS A 250 6.23 44.57 -5.81
N THR A 251 5.06 44.70 -6.45
CA THR A 251 4.40 46.00 -6.64
C THR A 251 3.25 46.22 -5.65
N TYR A 252 2.61 45.16 -5.16
CA TYR A 252 1.50 45.25 -4.19
C TYR A 252 1.75 44.27 -3.03
N GLY A 253 2.21 44.79 -1.90
CA GLY A 253 2.49 43.99 -0.71
C GLY A 253 1.28 43.16 -0.25
N THR A 254 1.51 41.88 0.02
CA THR A 254 0.47 40.91 0.36
C THR A 254 -0.10 41.16 1.77
N PRO A 255 -1.43 41.16 1.98
CA PRO A 255 -2.00 41.14 3.32
C PRO A 255 -1.79 39.77 3.95
N ARG A 256 -1.27 39.76 5.18
CA ARG A 256 -1.07 38.56 5.99
C ARG A 256 -2.42 38.16 6.59
N GLY A 257 -3.11 37.19 5.98
CA GLY A 257 -4.34 36.59 6.51
C GLY A 257 -4.04 35.67 7.71
N GLU A 258 -4.91 35.71 8.72
CA GLU A 258 -4.82 34.93 9.94
C GLU A 258 -4.78 33.42 9.70
N VAL A 259 -3.92 32.73 10.46
CA VAL A 259 -3.82 31.27 10.46
C VAL A 259 -5.06 30.70 11.15
N LEU A 260 -5.96 30.08 10.39
CA LEU A 260 -7.02 29.26 10.96
C LEU A 260 -6.39 27.99 11.58
N GLU A 261 -6.23 27.99 12.90
CA GLU A 261 -6.03 26.75 13.66
C GLU A 261 -7.28 25.86 13.50
N THR A 262 -7.22 24.97 12.52
CA THR A 262 -8.19 23.88 12.39
C THR A 262 -7.59 22.65 13.05
N LYS A 263 -8.11 22.29 14.23
CA LYS A 263 -7.90 20.95 14.78
C LYS A 263 -8.47 19.96 13.78
N ALA A 264 -7.60 19.15 13.18
CA ALA A 264 -7.99 18.06 12.30
C ALA A 264 -8.95 17.13 13.05
N ARG A 265 -10.24 17.24 12.71
CA ARG A 265 -11.24 16.26 13.12
C ARG A 265 -11.13 15.14 12.11
N VAL A 266 -10.83 13.93 12.58
CA VAL A 266 -10.93 12.72 11.76
C VAL A 266 -12.38 12.67 11.28
N VAL A 267 -12.59 13.00 10.01
CA VAL A 267 -13.86 12.74 9.34
C VAL A 267 -13.84 11.24 9.12
N SER A 268 -14.49 10.50 10.03
CA SER A 268 -14.93 9.16 9.73
C SER A 268 -15.86 9.30 8.53
N ASP A 269 -15.36 8.98 7.35
CA ASP A 269 -16.18 8.93 6.15
C ASP A 269 -17.31 7.94 6.45
N GLY A 270 -18.52 8.47 6.60
CA GLY A 270 -19.71 7.73 6.97
C GLY A 270 -20.22 6.92 5.79
N LYS A 271 -19.36 6.14 5.14
CA LYS A 271 -19.80 5.00 4.35
C LYS A 271 -20.34 3.99 5.35
N SER A 272 -21.64 4.07 5.58
CA SER A 272 -22.38 3.02 6.28
C SER A 272 -21.98 1.70 5.64
N THR A 273 -21.50 0.75 6.44
CA THR A 273 -21.17 -0.61 6.01
C THR A 273 -22.37 -1.39 5.45
N GLY A 274 -23.52 -0.73 5.23
CA GLY A 274 -24.78 -1.35 4.87
C GLY A 274 -25.39 -2.18 6.01
N PHE A 275 -24.72 -2.23 7.18
CA PHE A 275 -25.10 -3.06 8.30
C PHE A 275 -25.47 -2.22 9.53
N GLU A 276 -26.49 -2.67 10.26
CA GLU A 276 -26.89 -2.10 11.54
C GLU A 276 -26.41 -2.97 12.71
N ARG A 277 -26.13 -2.32 13.85
CA ARG A 277 -25.77 -3.04 15.08
C ARG A 277 -26.94 -3.93 15.50
N GLY A 278 -26.69 -5.22 15.72
CA GLY A 278 -27.69 -6.23 16.03
C GLY A 278 -28.28 -6.94 14.81
N GLN A 279 -27.97 -6.50 13.58
CA GLN A 279 -28.42 -7.15 12.36
C GLN A 279 -27.88 -8.58 12.25
N ARG A 280 -28.72 -9.47 11.73
CA ARG A 280 -28.31 -10.84 11.44
C ARG A 280 -27.58 -10.88 10.11
N VAL A 281 -26.45 -11.56 10.11
CA VAL A 281 -25.53 -11.63 8.98
C VAL A 281 -25.09 -13.07 8.78
N PHE A 282 -24.70 -13.42 7.57
CA PHE A 282 -24.24 -14.74 7.19
C PHE A 282 -22.85 -14.66 6.60
N HIS A 283 -21.97 -15.57 7.04
CA HIS A 283 -20.64 -15.75 6.50
C HIS A 283 -20.48 -17.21 6.06
N ASP A 284 -19.89 -17.43 4.88
CA ASP A 284 -19.82 -18.77 4.27
C ASP A 284 -19.06 -19.78 5.17
N LYS A 285 -17.96 -19.35 5.82
CA LYS A 285 -17.18 -20.16 6.80
C LYS A 285 -17.77 -20.24 8.22
N PHE A 286 -18.25 -19.12 8.77
CA PHE A 286 -18.63 -19.02 10.19
C PHE A 286 -20.14 -19.19 10.43
N GLY A 287 -20.94 -19.23 9.36
CA GLY A 287 -22.39 -19.36 9.40
C GLY A 287 -23.10 -18.06 9.80
N TYR A 288 -24.26 -18.20 10.44
CA TYR A 288 -25.04 -17.06 10.90
C TYR A 288 -24.42 -16.40 12.14
N GLY A 289 -24.46 -15.08 12.18
CA GLY A 289 -24.03 -14.28 13.31
C GLY A 289 -24.83 -12.98 13.47
N ARG A 290 -24.55 -12.23 14.53
CA ARG A 290 -25.12 -10.90 14.78
C ARG A 290 -24.03 -9.85 14.94
N VAL A 291 -24.22 -8.71 14.30
CA VAL A 291 -23.29 -7.57 14.40
C VAL A 291 -23.30 -7.01 15.83
N LEU A 292 -22.15 -6.98 16.49
CA LEU A 292 -21.96 -6.40 17.82
C LEU A 292 -21.44 -4.97 17.78
N VAL A 293 -20.47 -4.67 16.91
CA VAL A 293 -19.81 -3.36 16.81
C VAL A 293 -19.49 -3.07 15.36
N LEU A 294 -19.60 -1.80 14.98
CA LEU A 294 -19.25 -1.27 13.66
C LEU A 294 -18.17 -0.19 13.86
N GLU A 295 -16.98 -0.40 13.29
CA GLU A 295 -15.86 0.54 13.33
C GLU A 295 -15.37 0.81 11.90
N GLY A 296 -15.93 1.84 11.26
CA GLY A 296 -15.61 2.14 9.86
C GLY A 296 -15.94 0.94 8.97
N ASP A 297 -14.96 0.43 8.22
CA ASP A 297 -15.09 -0.74 7.34
C ASP A 297 -15.01 -2.09 8.09
N LYS A 298 -14.75 -2.08 9.41
CA LYS A 298 -14.65 -3.28 10.23
C LYS A 298 -15.95 -3.56 10.97
N VAL A 299 -16.34 -4.82 11.00
CA VAL A 299 -17.52 -5.33 11.68
C VAL A 299 -17.13 -6.41 12.68
N GLU A 300 -17.56 -6.26 13.92
CA GLU A 300 -17.45 -7.30 14.93
C GLU A 300 -18.76 -8.10 14.95
N VAL A 301 -18.70 -9.40 14.65
CA VAL A 301 -19.86 -10.28 14.51
C VAL A 301 -19.75 -11.44 15.48
N ALA A 302 -20.81 -11.67 16.27
CA ALA A 302 -20.96 -12.85 17.10
C ALA A 302 -21.61 -13.97 16.29
N PHE A 303 -20.81 -14.93 15.83
CA PHE A 303 -21.26 -16.10 15.08
C PHE A 303 -21.75 -17.22 16.00
N GLU A 304 -22.85 -17.87 15.62
CA GLU A 304 -23.48 -18.95 16.40
C GLU A 304 -22.54 -20.16 16.58
N LYS A 305 -21.65 -20.41 15.61
CA LYS A 305 -20.71 -21.55 15.62
C LYS A 305 -19.26 -21.17 15.89
N ALA A 306 -18.87 -19.92 15.66
CA ALA A 306 -17.46 -19.49 15.67
C ALA A 306 -17.13 -18.42 16.73
N GLY A 307 -18.10 -18.02 17.56
CA GLY A 307 -17.91 -16.98 18.57
C GLY A 307 -17.78 -15.58 17.96
N THR A 308 -17.21 -14.65 18.72
CA THR A 308 -17.04 -13.26 18.29
C THR A 308 -15.80 -13.11 17.40
N LYS A 309 -15.97 -12.52 16.21
CA LYS A 309 -14.91 -12.28 15.23
C LYS A 309 -14.98 -10.86 14.68
N LYS A 310 -13.83 -10.22 14.50
CA LYS A 310 -13.69 -8.94 13.79
C LYS A 310 -13.31 -9.20 12.34
N LEU A 311 -14.12 -8.73 11.40
CA LEU A 311 -13.98 -8.93 9.96
C LEU A 311 -14.15 -7.59 9.23
N ILE A 312 -13.81 -7.52 7.95
CA ILE A 312 -14.18 -6.37 7.10
C ILE A 312 -15.62 -6.58 6.60
N ALA A 313 -16.40 -5.50 6.49
CA ALA A 313 -17.83 -5.54 6.16
C ALA A 313 -18.13 -6.29 4.86
N SER A 314 -17.21 -6.22 3.88
CA SER A 314 -17.33 -6.90 2.58
C SER A 314 -17.38 -8.43 2.65
N PHE A 315 -16.91 -9.05 3.74
CA PHE A 315 -16.88 -10.51 3.90
C PHE A 315 -18.16 -11.09 4.50
N VAL A 316 -19.14 -10.26 4.83
CA VAL A 316 -20.37 -10.71 5.47
C VAL A 316 -21.57 -10.31 4.64
N LYS A 317 -22.52 -11.22 4.45
CA LYS A 317 -23.75 -10.99 3.69
C LYS A 317 -24.90 -10.71 4.67
N ALA A 318 -25.82 -9.82 4.32
CA ALA A 318 -27.07 -9.68 5.06
C ALA A 318 -27.86 -11.00 4.97
N ALA A 319 -28.33 -11.51 6.12
CA ALA A 319 -29.12 -12.73 6.20
C ALA A 319 -30.61 -12.47 5.99
#